data_AF-A0AAV9T808-F1
#
_entry.id   AF-A0AAV9T808-F1
#
_cell.length_a   1.000
_cell.length_b   1.000
_cell.length_c   1.000
_cell.angle_alpha   90.00
_cell.angle_beta   90.00
_cell.angle_gamma   90.00
#
_symmetry.space_group_name_H-M   'P 1'
#
loop_
_entity.id
_entity.type
_entity.pdbx_description
1 polymer ?
#
loop_
_entity_poly.entity_id
_entity_poly.type
_entity_poly.pdbx_seq_one_letter_code
_entity_poly.pdbx_strand_id
1 'polypeptide(L)'
;MLASRLNPPRAGKGFAFVLADSHGQPAAEDQGTGLPEESGEVRAGYLTIHLDALPPYGYHHLGPTPLTANAFPFVTFPEEIDNDARNMLCIYFTRLKNTMYPIARYSRSDSSNTYWFDWTQLDLAYLHSILFTTSFFYDNVQGHTSERTRYHSYRTIHELNKQLAHAKTAVTESTTTVVMAVALMAGCFGDTDSAHMHMMGLKRIVELHGGIQSYSGLPLLQAKLGRAGLIYSSCTGAEPVFLEGTPSYESAFDHLPELHQLKPLDVTCFSRSRALVRTLDRRLYNVFKDVQGLSHLLNESYSSGHKIPEMALEGLLTSVQARLHSLKFDNNGENMAELLRLSLIAYLTTVFWSLPGLKFDYPHLAAQFRQVCLGFSPTAAGEGECFAWALTVGAISLFNGRDRDWLLQILHPLIRDHLGTTWAEVRKTLGHIMWVGSIHDDLASEVFRTYLGDTGTEDVVAVE
;
A
#
# COMPACT_ATOMS: atom_id res chain seq x y z
N MET A 1 -22.28 4.00 -49.59
CA MET A 1 -22.12 5.21 -48.75
C MET A 1 -22.15 4.78 -47.30
N LEU A 2 -21.01 4.96 -46.63
CA LEU A 2 -20.68 4.88 -45.21
C LEU A 2 -21.49 3.96 -44.27
N ALA A 3 -20.86 2.82 -43.94
CA ALA A 3 -20.88 2.25 -42.59
C ALA A 3 -19.58 2.69 -41.89
N SER A 4 -19.68 3.52 -40.84
CA SER A 4 -18.55 3.98 -40.04
C SER A 4 -18.39 3.13 -38.78
N ARG A 5 -17.17 2.64 -38.60
CA ARG A 5 -16.63 1.85 -37.51
C ARG A 5 -16.64 2.61 -36.18
N LEU A 6 -17.02 1.94 -35.10
CA LEU A 6 -16.59 2.26 -33.75
C LEU A 6 -15.95 0.99 -33.17
N ASN A 7 -14.62 0.98 -33.10
CA ASN A 7 -13.87 0.01 -32.32
C ASN A 7 -13.99 0.40 -30.83
N PRO A 8 -14.17 -0.57 -29.91
CA PRO A 8 -14.00 -0.30 -28.48
C PRO A 8 -12.51 -0.05 -28.17
N PRO A 9 -12.19 0.69 -27.09
CA PRO A 9 -10.81 0.96 -26.70
C PRO A 9 -10.11 -0.34 -26.30
N ARG A 10 -8.90 -0.54 -26.84
CA ARG A 10 -8.01 -1.64 -26.48
C ARG A 10 -7.69 -1.56 -24.98
N ALA A 11 -8.14 -2.55 -24.23
CA ALA A 11 -7.57 -2.89 -22.94
C ALA A 11 -6.07 -3.14 -23.12
N GLY A 12 -5.25 -2.53 -22.25
CA GLY A 12 -3.82 -2.82 -22.18
C GLY A 12 -3.61 -4.32 -21.98
N LYS A 13 -2.67 -4.90 -22.73
CA LYS A 13 -2.27 -6.29 -22.56
C LYS A 13 -1.62 -6.44 -21.18
N GLY A 14 -2.43 -6.81 -20.19
CA GLY A 14 -1.95 -7.30 -18.91
C GLY A 14 -1.10 -8.56 -19.15
N PHE A 15 0.00 -8.66 -18.42
CA PHE A 15 0.75 -9.92 -18.31
C PHE A 15 -0.22 -10.97 -17.77
N ALA A 16 -0.41 -12.07 -18.51
CA ALA A 16 -0.58 -13.34 -17.83
C ALA A 16 0.79 -13.67 -17.26
N PHE A 17 0.91 -13.96 -15.97
CA PHE A 17 2.05 -14.75 -15.51
C PHE A 17 2.00 -16.05 -16.31
N VAL A 18 2.78 -16.12 -17.40
CA VAL A 18 2.88 -17.34 -18.20
C VAL A 18 3.55 -18.35 -17.28
N LEU A 19 2.70 -19.17 -16.65
CA LEU A 19 3.07 -20.46 -16.12
C LEU A 19 3.93 -21.10 -17.20
N ALA A 20 5.18 -21.40 -16.85
CA ALA A 20 5.95 -22.35 -17.64
C ALA A 20 5.06 -23.60 -17.74
N ASP A 21 4.63 -23.92 -18.96
CA ASP A 21 4.05 -25.22 -19.25
C ASP A 21 5.00 -26.27 -18.69
N SER A 22 4.45 -27.40 -18.25
CA SER A 22 5.09 -28.50 -17.52
C SER A 22 6.28 -29.18 -18.24
N HIS A 23 6.84 -28.57 -19.29
CA HIS A 23 7.92 -29.09 -20.13
C HIS A 23 9.05 -28.10 -20.47
N GLY A 24 9.22 -27.00 -19.74
CA GLY A 24 10.51 -26.28 -19.61
C GLY A 24 11.45 -26.25 -20.83
N GLN A 25 11.04 -25.65 -21.95
CA GLN A 25 11.93 -25.36 -23.08
C GLN A 25 11.86 -23.88 -23.50
N PRO A 26 13.01 -23.19 -23.64
CA PRO A 26 13.07 -21.87 -24.25
C PRO A 26 13.02 -21.98 -25.78
N ALA A 27 12.32 -21.03 -26.42
CA ALA A 27 12.37 -20.89 -27.88
C ALA A 27 13.65 -20.15 -28.31
N ALA A 28 14.25 -20.69 -29.37
CA ALA A 28 15.50 -20.37 -30.05
C ALA A 28 16.14 -18.98 -29.91
N GLU A 29 17.45 -19.02 -29.69
CA GLU A 29 18.44 -17.94 -29.77
C GLU A 29 18.37 -17.16 -31.09
N ASP A 30 18.47 -15.83 -31.03
CA ASP A 30 18.97 -15.01 -32.12
C ASP A 30 20.35 -14.47 -31.73
N GLN A 31 21.33 -14.69 -32.60
CA GLN A 31 22.74 -14.45 -32.33
C GLN A 31 23.13 -13.01 -32.63
N GLY A 32 23.64 -12.33 -31.59
CA GLY A 32 24.82 -11.46 -31.68
C GLY A 32 24.65 -10.02 -32.20
N THR A 33 24.95 -9.06 -31.33
CA THR A 33 25.91 -7.96 -31.61
C THR A 33 26.44 -7.43 -30.28
N GLY A 34 27.77 -7.27 -30.18
CA GLY A 34 28.46 -6.81 -28.97
C GLY A 34 28.07 -5.40 -28.54
N LEU A 35 27.95 -5.21 -27.23
CA LEU A 35 27.70 -3.91 -26.59
C LEU A 35 28.98 -3.05 -26.60
N PRO A 36 28.90 -1.74 -26.89
CA PRO A 36 29.98 -0.82 -26.57
C PRO A 36 29.95 -0.46 -25.08
N GLU A 37 31.12 -0.33 -24.45
CA GLU A 37 31.25 0.23 -23.10
C GLU A 37 30.74 1.68 -23.07
N GLU A 38 29.65 1.93 -22.33
CA GLU A 38 29.12 3.27 -22.10
C GLU A 38 30.00 4.05 -21.09
N SER A 39 30.27 5.31 -21.41
CA SER A 39 31.13 6.19 -20.61
C SER A 39 30.49 6.56 -19.26
N GLY A 40 31.34 6.76 -18.24
CA GLY A 40 30.92 7.01 -16.85
C GLY A 40 30.02 8.25 -16.65
N GLU A 41 30.03 9.21 -17.57
CA GLU A 41 29.17 10.40 -17.53
C GLU A 41 27.72 10.10 -17.95
N VAL A 42 27.51 9.17 -18.88
CA VAL A 42 26.17 8.71 -19.27
C VAL A 42 25.53 7.91 -18.12
N ARG A 43 26.33 7.08 -17.42
CA ARG A 43 25.91 6.33 -16.23
C ARG A 43 25.53 7.25 -15.05
N ALA A 44 26.26 8.37 -14.86
CA ALA A 44 25.93 9.39 -13.87
C ALA A 44 24.64 10.17 -14.23
N GLY A 45 24.40 10.40 -15.52
CA GLY A 45 23.15 10.96 -16.05
C GLY A 45 21.94 10.07 -15.71
N TYR A 46 22.04 8.76 -15.95
CA TYR A 46 20.99 7.81 -15.55
C TYR A 46 20.75 7.78 -14.04
N LEU A 47 21.80 7.81 -13.23
CA LEU A 47 21.70 7.86 -11.76
C LEU A 47 20.92 9.09 -11.25
N THR A 48 21.11 10.24 -11.89
CA THR A 48 20.41 11.48 -11.54
C THR A 48 18.94 11.44 -11.99
N ILE A 49 18.68 10.94 -13.20
CA ILE A 49 17.33 10.74 -13.74
C ILE A 49 16.52 9.71 -12.92
N HIS A 50 17.18 8.66 -12.40
CA HIS A 50 16.57 7.66 -11.51
C HIS A 50 16.23 8.19 -10.10
N LEU A 51 16.89 9.27 -9.65
CA LEU A 51 16.55 9.96 -8.40
C LEU A 51 15.32 10.86 -8.56
N ASP A 52 15.17 11.51 -9.71
CA ASP A 52 14.07 12.46 -10.01
C ASP A 52 12.75 11.78 -10.40
N ALA A 53 12.78 10.47 -10.71
CA ALA A 53 11.58 9.67 -10.98
C ALA A 53 10.77 9.31 -9.71
N LEU A 54 11.31 9.61 -8.52
CA LEU A 54 10.54 9.59 -7.27
C LEU A 54 9.88 10.96 -7.11
N PRO A 55 8.56 11.05 -6.90
CA PRO A 55 7.90 12.34 -6.77
C PRO A 55 8.57 13.16 -5.65
N PRO A 56 8.80 14.48 -5.87
CA PRO A 56 9.43 15.36 -4.89
C PRO A 56 8.40 15.68 -3.80
N TYR A 57 8.08 14.72 -2.96
CA TYR A 57 7.23 14.94 -1.79
C TYR A 57 8.09 15.49 -0.65
N GLY A 58 8.02 16.80 -0.45
CA GLY A 58 8.43 17.50 0.76
C GLY A 58 9.91 17.38 1.13
N TYR A 59 10.76 18.17 0.46
CA TYR A 59 12.13 18.45 0.89
C TYR A 59 12.17 19.27 2.20
N HIS A 60 11.74 18.71 3.33
CA HIS A 60 11.98 19.33 4.63
C HIS A 60 12.19 18.34 5.78
N HIS A 61 12.71 17.14 5.54
CA HIS A 61 13.40 16.40 6.61
C HIS A 61 14.58 15.61 6.03
N LEU A 62 15.77 15.89 6.56
CA LEU A 62 17.03 15.20 6.30
C LEU A 62 16.88 13.69 6.55
N GLY A 63 16.46 12.95 5.51
CA GLY A 63 16.76 11.51 5.40
C GLY A 63 18.25 11.33 5.09
N PRO A 64 18.86 10.19 5.47
CA PRO A 64 20.27 9.95 5.18
C PRO A 64 20.52 10.05 3.67
N THR A 65 21.64 10.67 3.30
CA THR A 65 22.17 10.77 1.94
C THR A 65 22.05 9.41 1.23
N PRO A 66 21.64 9.34 -0.05
CA PRO A 66 21.62 8.07 -0.76
C PRO A 66 22.99 7.40 -0.64
N LEU A 67 22.98 6.22 -0.03
CA LEU A 67 24.12 5.31 -0.02
C LEU A 67 24.47 5.01 -1.49
N THR A 68 25.70 5.31 -1.90
CA THR A 68 26.16 5.12 -3.28
C THR A 68 26.25 3.63 -3.62
N ALA A 69 26.44 3.27 -4.90
CA ALA A 69 26.62 1.89 -5.35
C ALA A 69 27.78 1.13 -4.64
N ASN A 70 28.65 1.85 -3.93
CA ASN A 70 29.71 1.30 -3.06
C ASN A 70 29.27 1.06 -1.61
N ALA A 71 27.98 1.18 -1.27
CA ALA A 71 27.43 0.60 -0.07
C ALA A 71 27.38 -0.92 -0.28
N PHE A 72 27.86 -1.71 0.68
CA PHE A 72 27.99 -3.17 0.62
C PHE A 72 29.17 -3.77 -0.18
N PRO A 73 30.38 -3.17 -0.22
CA PRO A 73 31.51 -3.75 -0.97
C PRO A 73 32.00 -5.06 -0.33
N PHE A 74 31.69 -5.29 0.95
CA PHE A 74 32.05 -6.47 1.72
C PHE A 74 30.90 -7.46 1.92
N VAL A 75 29.73 -7.21 1.32
CA VAL A 75 28.59 -8.13 1.40
C VAL A 75 28.70 -9.16 0.28
N THR A 76 28.68 -10.42 0.67
CA THR A 76 28.64 -11.57 -0.24
C THR A 76 27.19 -11.98 -0.47
N PHE A 77 26.83 -12.18 -1.73
CA PHE A 77 25.51 -12.64 -2.15
C PHE A 77 25.60 -14.09 -2.65
N PRO A 78 24.48 -14.83 -2.72
CA PRO A 78 24.46 -16.22 -3.20
C PRO A 78 24.94 -16.38 -4.65
N GLU A 79 24.95 -15.28 -5.42
CA GLU A 79 25.47 -15.18 -6.78
C GLU A 79 26.23 -13.85 -6.94
N GLU A 80 27.18 -13.80 -7.87
CA GLU A 80 27.79 -12.54 -8.27
C GLU A 80 26.75 -11.63 -8.94
N ILE A 81 26.52 -10.48 -8.31
CA ILE A 81 25.64 -9.43 -8.85
C ILE A 81 26.46 -8.21 -9.26
N ASP A 82 26.05 -7.59 -10.36
CA ASP A 82 26.69 -6.38 -10.89
C ASP A 82 26.40 -5.14 -10.01
N ASN A 83 27.07 -4.03 -10.35
CA ASN A 83 26.91 -2.78 -9.61
C ASN A 83 25.49 -2.20 -9.71
N ASP A 84 24.76 -2.49 -10.79
CA ASP A 84 23.40 -1.99 -10.99
C ASP A 84 22.43 -2.71 -10.05
N ALA A 85 22.55 -4.03 -9.92
CA ALA A 85 21.80 -4.85 -8.96
C ALA A 85 22.12 -4.47 -7.51
N ARG A 86 23.40 -4.21 -7.18
CA ARG A 86 23.79 -3.68 -5.86
C ARG A 86 23.12 -2.34 -5.57
N ASN A 87 23.08 -1.45 -6.57
CA ASN A 87 22.39 -0.17 -6.44
C ASN A 87 20.87 -0.35 -6.25
N MET A 88 20.23 -1.31 -6.95
CA MET A 88 18.82 -1.64 -6.74
C MET A 88 18.54 -2.13 -5.31
N LEU A 89 19.40 -2.98 -4.73
CA LEU A 89 19.26 -3.38 -3.32
C LEU A 89 19.34 -2.17 -2.38
N CYS A 90 20.33 -1.29 -2.62
CA CYS A 90 20.47 -0.07 -1.85
C CYS A 90 19.21 0.79 -1.91
N ILE A 91 18.69 1.03 -3.12
CA ILE A 91 17.44 1.78 -3.35
C ILE A 91 16.28 1.12 -2.62
N TYR A 92 16.17 -0.22 -2.68
CA TYR A 92 15.09 -0.93 -2.03
C TYR A 92 15.04 -0.66 -0.52
N PHE A 93 16.15 -0.92 0.17
CA PHE A 93 16.23 -0.84 1.62
C PHE A 93 16.26 0.58 2.17
N THR A 94 16.70 1.57 1.37
CA THR A 94 16.79 2.97 1.81
C THR A 94 15.57 3.80 1.43
N ARG A 95 14.93 3.52 0.28
CA ARG A 95 13.88 4.38 -0.29
C ARG A 95 12.61 3.61 -0.59
N LEU A 96 12.68 2.59 -1.46
CA LEU A 96 11.46 1.96 -2.00
C LEU A 96 10.61 1.33 -0.90
N LYS A 97 11.22 0.74 0.14
CA LYS A 97 10.48 0.23 1.31
C LYS A 97 9.58 1.29 1.97
N ASN A 98 10.08 2.52 2.15
CA ASN A 98 9.33 3.62 2.78
C ASN A 98 8.31 4.26 1.83
N THR A 99 8.46 4.00 0.54
CA THR A 99 7.52 4.36 -0.51
C THR A 99 6.37 3.35 -0.55
N MET A 100 6.70 2.05 -0.53
CA MET A 100 5.78 0.90 -0.45
C MET A 100 4.92 0.89 0.82
N TYR A 101 5.54 1.27 1.94
CA TYR A 101 4.91 1.34 3.24
C TYR A 101 5.03 2.77 3.79
N PRO A 102 4.12 3.70 3.43
CA PRO A 102 4.18 5.08 3.93
C PRO A 102 4.23 5.14 5.45
N ILE A 103 3.55 4.21 6.12
CA ILE A 103 3.55 4.10 7.57
C ILE A 103 4.93 3.83 8.19
N ALA A 104 5.84 3.20 7.45
CA ALA A 104 7.19 2.92 7.93
C ALA A 104 7.97 4.22 8.23
N ARG A 105 7.59 5.34 7.60
CA ARG A 105 8.18 6.68 7.83
C ARG A 105 7.97 7.18 9.25
N TYR A 106 6.92 6.73 9.93
CA TYR A 106 6.59 7.13 11.31
C TYR A 106 7.08 6.09 12.32
N SER A 107 7.55 4.94 11.84
CA SER A 107 8.01 3.83 12.67
C SER A 107 9.51 3.90 12.97
N ARG A 108 9.89 3.39 14.14
CA ARG A 108 11.27 3.05 14.48
C ARG A 108 11.47 1.56 14.23
N SER A 109 12.33 1.24 13.26
CA SER A 109 12.72 -0.13 12.95
C SER A 109 13.27 -0.82 14.21
N ASP A 110 12.87 -2.07 14.43
CA ASP A 110 13.53 -2.91 15.39
C ASP A 110 14.89 -3.37 14.82
N SER A 111 15.94 -3.27 15.62
CA SER A 111 17.26 -3.82 15.29
C SER A 111 17.26 -5.35 15.15
N SER A 112 16.23 -6.05 15.65
CA SER A 112 16.07 -7.50 15.44
C SER A 112 15.54 -7.86 14.04
N ASN A 113 15.01 -6.90 13.28
CA ASN A 113 14.45 -7.11 11.94
C ASN A 113 15.52 -7.08 10.81
N THR A 114 16.79 -7.40 11.09
CA THR A 114 17.84 -7.43 10.06
C THR A 114 17.69 -8.59 9.09
N TYR A 115 16.91 -9.61 9.46
CA TYR A 115 16.73 -10.83 8.65
C TYR A 115 16.22 -10.53 7.23
N TRP A 116 15.48 -9.43 7.01
CA TRP A 116 15.07 -9.00 5.66
C TRP A 116 16.26 -8.69 4.75
N PHE A 117 17.34 -8.13 5.30
CA PHE A 117 18.58 -7.89 4.56
C PHE A 117 19.44 -9.15 4.53
N ASP A 118 19.51 -9.89 5.64
CA ASP A 118 20.30 -11.12 5.72
C ASP A 118 19.84 -12.17 4.70
N TRP A 119 18.53 -12.29 4.44
CA TRP A 119 18.01 -13.18 3.41
C TRP A 119 18.49 -12.84 2.00
N THR A 120 18.85 -11.59 1.70
CA THR A 120 19.45 -11.27 0.38
C THR A 120 20.80 -11.95 0.17
N GLN A 121 21.49 -12.27 1.27
CA GLN A 121 22.80 -12.92 1.27
C GLN A 121 22.70 -14.45 1.31
N LEU A 122 21.54 -14.99 1.70
CA LEU A 122 21.35 -16.41 1.97
C LEU A 122 20.41 -17.12 0.99
N ASP A 123 19.47 -16.38 0.39
CA ASP A 123 18.40 -16.93 -0.42
C ASP A 123 18.35 -16.25 -1.80
N LEU A 124 18.63 -17.03 -2.84
CA LEU A 124 18.71 -16.55 -4.22
C LEU A 124 17.34 -16.17 -4.79
N ALA A 125 16.26 -16.87 -4.42
CA ALA A 125 14.90 -16.50 -4.83
C ALA A 125 14.49 -15.18 -4.18
N TYR A 126 14.81 -15.01 -2.90
CA TYR A 126 14.56 -13.77 -2.18
C TYR A 126 15.38 -12.61 -2.74
N LEU A 127 16.67 -12.79 -2.98
CA LEU A 127 17.52 -11.78 -3.63
C LEU A 127 16.89 -11.30 -4.95
N HIS A 128 16.54 -12.21 -5.85
CA HIS A 128 15.94 -11.84 -7.12
C HIS A 128 14.55 -11.24 -6.96
N SER A 129 13.77 -11.62 -5.94
CA SER A 129 12.46 -11.01 -5.68
C SER A 129 12.59 -9.53 -5.34
N ILE A 130 13.61 -9.13 -4.58
CA ILE A 130 13.88 -7.72 -4.25
C ILE A 130 14.33 -6.94 -5.48
N LEU A 131 15.23 -7.52 -6.28
CA LEU A 131 15.70 -6.92 -7.54
C LEU A 131 14.54 -6.78 -8.55
N PHE A 132 13.67 -7.78 -8.62
CA PHE A 132 12.45 -7.75 -9.43
C PHE A 132 11.52 -6.62 -8.98
N THR A 133 11.16 -6.55 -7.69
CA THR A 133 10.29 -5.50 -7.15
C THR A 133 10.86 -4.10 -7.42
N THR A 134 12.17 -3.93 -7.25
CA THR A 134 12.84 -2.63 -7.48
C THR A 134 12.86 -2.24 -8.95
N SER A 135 13.31 -3.14 -9.82
CA SER A 135 13.36 -2.90 -11.26
C SER A 135 11.97 -2.63 -11.82
N PHE A 136 10.99 -3.41 -11.34
CA PHE A 136 9.61 -3.26 -11.76
C PHE A 136 9.01 -1.91 -11.39
N PHE A 137 9.24 -1.42 -10.17
CA PHE A 137 8.74 -0.12 -9.75
C PHE A 137 9.17 1.00 -10.72
N TYR A 138 10.44 1.01 -11.14
CA TYR A 138 10.96 2.01 -12.08
C TYR A 138 10.36 1.87 -13.48
N ASP A 139 10.30 0.66 -14.00
CA ASP A 139 9.75 0.39 -15.32
C ASP A 139 8.28 0.79 -15.41
N ASN A 140 7.53 0.56 -14.34
CA ASN A 140 6.12 0.92 -14.30
C ASN A 140 5.89 2.42 -14.33
N VAL A 141 6.66 3.21 -13.56
CA VAL A 141 6.62 4.68 -13.60
C VAL A 141 6.86 5.19 -15.03
N GLN A 142 7.65 4.47 -15.82
CA GLN A 142 7.96 4.80 -17.22
C GLN A 142 6.98 4.17 -18.23
N GLY A 143 6.00 3.38 -17.77
CA GLY A 143 4.99 2.74 -18.62
C GLY A 143 5.52 1.63 -19.52
N HIS A 144 6.65 1.00 -19.18
CA HIS A 144 7.21 -0.11 -19.96
C HIS A 144 7.67 -1.27 -19.05
N THR A 145 8.34 -2.26 -19.63
CA THR A 145 8.96 -3.36 -18.89
C THR A 145 10.28 -3.66 -19.57
N SER A 146 11.37 -3.52 -18.83
CA SER A 146 12.74 -3.75 -19.28
C SER A 146 13.08 -5.24 -19.30
N GLU A 147 14.17 -5.59 -19.99
CA GLU A 147 14.75 -6.94 -19.93
C GLU A 147 15.21 -7.29 -18.52
N ARG A 148 15.70 -6.32 -17.75
CA ARG A 148 16.10 -6.48 -16.35
C ARG A 148 14.95 -6.95 -15.46
N THR A 149 13.79 -6.31 -15.58
CA THR A 149 12.58 -6.72 -14.84
C THR A 149 12.14 -8.13 -15.23
N ARG A 150 12.15 -8.45 -16.54
CA ARG A 150 11.85 -9.81 -17.02
C ARG A 150 12.83 -10.84 -16.48
N TYR A 151 14.13 -10.54 -16.49
CA TYR A 151 15.18 -11.40 -15.98
C TYR A 151 15.00 -11.70 -14.50
N HIS A 152 14.86 -10.69 -13.65
CA HIS A 152 14.69 -10.90 -12.21
C HIS A 152 13.35 -11.55 -11.86
N SER A 153 12.28 -11.27 -12.62
CA SER A 153 11.00 -11.98 -12.48
C SER A 153 11.18 -13.48 -12.77
N TYR A 154 11.78 -13.82 -13.92
CA TYR A 154 12.08 -15.21 -14.29
C TYR A 154 12.95 -15.90 -13.24
N ARG A 155 14.05 -15.26 -12.81
CA ARG A 155 14.96 -15.80 -11.80
C ARG A 155 14.26 -16.03 -10.46
N THR A 156 13.37 -15.12 -10.04
CA THR A 156 12.57 -15.27 -8.82
C THR A 156 11.73 -16.54 -8.88
N ILE A 157 10.96 -16.74 -9.95
CA ILE A 157 10.09 -17.91 -10.11
C ILE A 157 10.90 -19.20 -10.27
N HIS A 158 11.98 -19.17 -11.04
CA HIS A 158 12.85 -20.33 -11.29
C HIS A 158 13.48 -20.85 -9.99
N GLU A 159 14.08 -19.95 -9.19
CA GLU A 159 14.70 -20.34 -7.92
C GLU A 159 13.66 -20.71 -6.86
N LEU A 160 12.52 -20.01 -6.84
CA LEU A 160 11.39 -20.39 -5.98
C LEU A 160 10.92 -21.82 -6.27
N ASN A 161 10.77 -22.20 -7.55
CA ASN A 161 10.35 -23.55 -7.93
C ASN A 161 11.34 -24.62 -7.44
N LYS A 162 12.65 -24.34 -7.46
CA LYS A 162 13.66 -25.25 -6.87
C LYS A 162 13.49 -25.38 -5.36
N GLN A 163 13.21 -24.28 -4.67
CA GLN A 163 12.96 -24.30 -3.21
C GLN A 163 11.71 -25.11 -2.88
N LEU A 164 10.63 -24.94 -3.64
CA LEU A 164 9.37 -25.65 -3.44
C LEU A 164 9.48 -27.16 -3.75
N ALA A 165 10.45 -27.58 -4.56
CA ALA A 165 10.69 -29.00 -4.87
C ALA A 165 11.24 -29.82 -3.68
N HIS A 166 11.75 -29.16 -2.63
CA HIS A 166 12.28 -29.85 -1.45
C HIS A 166 11.55 -29.44 -0.17
N ALA A 167 11.08 -30.44 0.59
CA ALA A 167 10.24 -30.22 1.77
C ALA A 167 10.84 -29.27 2.83
N LYS A 168 12.17 -29.29 3.01
CA LYS A 168 12.84 -28.41 4.00
C LYS A 168 12.92 -26.95 3.55
N THR A 169 13.20 -26.72 2.27
CA THR A 169 13.34 -25.36 1.74
C THR A 169 11.99 -24.75 1.40
N ALA A 170 10.98 -25.57 1.08
CA ALA A 170 9.64 -25.11 0.72
C ALA A 170 8.92 -24.32 1.83
N VAL A 171 9.34 -24.50 3.09
CA VAL A 171 8.71 -23.90 4.26
C VAL A 171 9.64 -22.96 5.03
N THR A 172 10.74 -22.49 4.45
CA THR A 172 11.56 -21.46 5.10
C THR A 172 10.84 -20.12 5.11
N GLU A 173 11.24 -19.24 6.01
CA GLU A 173 10.65 -17.92 6.16
C GLU A 173 10.97 -17.00 4.98
N SER A 174 12.15 -17.19 4.36
CA SER A 174 12.53 -16.53 3.11
C SER A 174 11.65 -17.00 1.94
N THR A 175 11.43 -18.30 1.76
CA THR A 175 10.53 -18.84 0.72
C THR A 175 9.10 -18.36 0.93
N THR A 176 8.59 -18.42 2.17
CA THR A 176 7.27 -17.88 2.54
C THR A 176 7.16 -16.41 2.14
N THR A 177 8.19 -15.63 2.42
CA THR A 177 8.27 -14.21 2.08
C THR A 177 8.26 -13.97 0.57
N VAL A 178 9.00 -14.76 -0.21
CA VAL A 178 9.02 -14.65 -1.68
C VAL A 178 7.63 -14.90 -2.26
N VAL A 179 6.93 -15.94 -1.79
CA VAL A 179 5.57 -16.23 -2.26
C VAL A 179 4.60 -15.11 -1.89
N MET A 180 4.71 -14.54 -0.68
CA MET A 180 3.95 -13.36 -0.28
C MET A 180 4.23 -12.16 -1.19
N ALA A 181 5.51 -11.88 -1.49
CA ALA A 181 5.89 -10.78 -2.37
C ALA A 181 5.31 -10.97 -3.78
N VAL A 182 5.45 -12.17 -4.37
CA VAL A 182 4.91 -12.46 -5.71
C VAL A 182 3.37 -12.35 -5.72
N ALA A 183 2.68 -12.81 -4.68
CA ALA A 183 1.22 -12.65 -4.57
C ALA A 183 0.78 -11.19 -4.53
N LEU A 184 1.45 -10.36 -3.72
CA LEU A 184 1.16 -8.93 -3.64
C LEU A 184 1.51 -8.20 -4.94
N MET A 185 2.65 -8.54 -5.55
CA MET A 185 3.05 -7.99 -6.84
C MET A 185 2.00 -8.29 -7.92
N ALA A 186 1.56 -9.55 -8.06
CA ALA A 186 0.50 -9.93 -9.01
C ALA A 186 -0.79 -9.10 -8.81
N GLY A 187 -1.16 -8.84 -7.56
CA GLY A 187 -2.28 -7.94 -7.22
C GLY A 187 -2.05 -6.50 -7.69
N CYS A 188 -0.83 -5.95 -7.52
CA CYS A 188 -0.48 -4.63 -8.03
C CYS A 188 -0.59 -4.52 -9.57
N PHE A 189 -0.55 -5.64 -10.30
CA PHE A 189 -0.70 -5.67 -11.76
C PHE A 189 -2.15 -5.81 -12.23
N GLY A 190 -3.10 -5.99 -11.31
CA GLY A 190 -4.46 -6.37 -11.66
C GLY A 190 -4.59 -7.81 -12.19
N ASP A 191 -3.52 -8.63 -12.16
CA ASP A 191 -3.59 -10.06 -12.44
C ASP A 191 -4.15 -10.79 -11.21
N THR A 192 -5.46 -10.68 -11.10
CA THR A 192 -6.23 -11.18 -9.96
C THR A 192 -6.17 -12.71 -9.87
N ASP A 193 -6.10 -13.41 -11.01
CA ASP A 193 -6.04 -14.87 -11.08
C ASP A 193 -4.69 -15.38 -10.56
N SER A 194 -3.58 -14.77 -11.01
CA SER A 194 -2.25 -15.11 -10.51
C SER A 194 -2.10 -14.74 -9.03
N ALA A 195 -2.60 -13.57 -8.61
CA ALA A 195 -2.61 -13.17 -7.21
C ALA A 195 -3.37 -14.19 -6.34
N HIS A 196 -4.52 -14.69 -6.82
CA HIS A 196 -5.27 -15.75 -6.15
C HIS A 196 -4.48 -17.04 -6.02
N MET A 197 -3.90 -17.55 -7.11
CA MET A 197 -3.10 -18.77 -7.10
C MET A 197 -1.90 -18.67 -6.14
N HIS A 198 -1.16 -17.56 -6.18
CA HIS A 198 -0.04 -17.33 -5.28
C HIS A 198 -0.47 -17.22 -3.82
N MET A 199 -1.60 -16.57 -3.53
CA MET A 199 -2.13 -16.48 -2.17
C MET A 199 -2.58 -17.84 -1.63
N MET A 200 -3.20 -18.69 -2.45
CA MET A 200 -3.55 -20.07 -2.05
C MET A 200 -2.29 -20.93 -1.84
N GLY A 201 -1.25 -20.74 -2.66
CA GLY A 201 0.07 -21.33 -2.45
C GLY A 201 0.70 -20.88 -1.13
N LEU A 202 0.65 -19.58 -0.82
CA LEU A 202 1.13 -19.02 0.43
C LEU A 202 0.40 -19.63 1.63
N LYS A 203 -0.93 -19.72 1.56
CA LYS A 203 -1.75 -20.38 2.58
C LYS A 203 -1.25 -21.79 2.85
N ARG A 204 -1.02 -22.56 1.79
CA ARG A 204 -0.57 -23.94 1.90
C ARG A 204 0.82 -24.05 2.54
N ILE A 205 1.74 -23.15 2.21
CA ILE A 205 3.08 -23.10 2.82
C ILE A 205 2.98 -22.80 4.31
N VAL A 206 2.17 -21.80 4.70
CA VAL A 206 1.94 -21.44 6.11
C VAL A 206 1.33 -22.62 6.88
N GLU A 207 0.36 -23.33 6.31
CA GLU A 207 -0.22 -24.53 6.92
C GLU A 207 0.83 -25.63 7.12
N LEU A 208 1.69 -25.87 6.11
CA LEU A 208 2.78 -26.85 6.19
C LEU A 208 3.86 -26.46 7.20
N HIS A 209 4.08 -25.16 7.40
CA HIS A 209 4.99 -24.63 8.42
C HIS A 209 4.42 -24.73 9.86
N GLY A 210 3.16 -25.14 10.03
CA GLY A 210 2.51 -25.29 11.33
C GLY A 210 1.48 -24.22 11.67
N GLY A 211 1.01 -23.45 10.68
CA GLY A 211 0.02 -22.39 10.83
C GLY A 211 0.65 -21.01 11.03
N ILE A 212 -0.17 -19.96 11.07
CA ILE A 212 0.35 -18.59 11.19
C ILE A 212 1.07 -18.35 12.53
N GLN A 213 0.70 -19.09 13.57
CA GLN A 213 1.29 -18.98 14.91
C GLN A 213 2.72 -19.52 14.99
N SER A 214 3.16 -20.39 14.07
CA SER A 214 4.54 -20.88 14.08
C SER A 214 5.56 -19.80 13.70
N TYR A 215 5.12 -18.67 13.14
CA TYR A 215 5.95 -17.49 12.87
C TYR A 215 6.13 -16.56 14.09
N SER A 216 5.74 -16.97 15.31
CA SER A 216 5.84 -16.13 16.51
C SER A 216 7.27 -15.69 16.85
N GLY A 217 8.28 -16.41 16.36
CA GLY A 217 9.70 -16.03 16.46
C GLY A 217 10.10 -14.87 15.53
N LEU A 218 9.27 -14.55 14.54
CA LEU A 218 9.44 -13.45 13.58
C LEU A 218 8.14 -12.63 13.51
N PRO A 219 7.81 -11.88 14.57
CA PRO A 219 6.48 -11.27 14.74
C PRO A 219 6.13 -10.26 13.64
N LEU A 220 7.13 -9.57 13.07
CA LEU A 220 6.89 -8.67 11.93
C LEU A 220 6.53 -9.44 10.65
N LEU A 221 7.17 -10.60 10.38
CA LEU A 221 6.77 -11.46 9.26
C LEU A 221 5.36 -12.00 9.47
N GLN A 222 5.03 -12.46 10.69
CA GLN A 222 3.68 -12.92 11.04
C GLN A 222 2.63 -11.82 10.76
N ALA A 223 2.89 -10.59 11.19
CA ALA A 223 2.03 -9.45 10.90
C ALA A 223 1.93 -9.16 9.38
N LYS A 224 3.02 -9.28 8.62
CA LYS A 224 3.01 -9.11 7.15
C LYS A 224 2.14 -10.15 6.45
N LEU A 225 2.24 -11.41 6.86
CA LEU A 225 1.42 -12.49 6.32
C LEU A 225 -0.07 -12.26 6.58
N GLY A 226 -0.43 -11.93 7.83
CA GLY A 226 -1.82 -11.58 8.19
C GLY A 226 -2.38 -10.46 7.31
N ARG A 227 -1.60 -9.39 7.13
CA ARG A 227 -1.97 -8.23 6.28
C ARG A 227 -2.06 -8.59 4.81
N ALA A 228 -1.18 -9.44 4.28
CA ALA A 228 -1.26 -9.91 2.90
C ALA A 228 -2.58 -10.64 2.63
N GLY A 229 -3.05 -11.45 3.59
CA GLY A 229 -4.37 -12.09 3.51
C GLY A 229 -5.54 -11.10 3.51
N LEU A 230 -5.43 -9.99 4.27
CA LEU A 230 -6.44 -8.93 4.33
C LEU A 230 -6.45 -8.05 3.07
N ILE A 231 -5.27 -7.71 2.53
CA ILE A 231 -5.15 -7.06 1.22
C ILE A 231 -5.83 -7.93 0.17
N TYR A 232 -5.47 -9.21 0.09
CA TYR A 232 -6.09 -10.13 -0.86
C TYR A 232 -7.62 -10.20 -0.75
N SER A 233 -8.15 -10.21 0.47
CA SER A 233 -9.60 -10.13 0.72
C SER A 233 -10.20 -8.83 0.17
N SER A 234 -9.54 -7.69 0.36
CA SER A 234 -9.97 -6.39 -0.19
C SER A 234 -9.98 -6.36 -1.72
N CYS A 235 -9.09 -7.11 -2.35
CA CYS A 235 -8.94 -7.16 -3.81
C CYS A 235 -10.02 -8.04 -4.45
N THR A 236 -10.29 -9.19 -3.85
CA THR A 236 -11.06 -10.28 -4.47
C THR A 236 -12.45 -10.46 -3.89
N GLY A 237 -12.70 -9.96 -2.68
CA GLY A 237 -13.91 -10.28 -1.90
C GLY A 237 -13.91 -11.66 -1.26
N ALA A 238 -12.81 -12.42 -1.39
CA ALA A 238 -12.66 -13.70 -0.70
C ALA A 238 -12.53 -13.50 0.81
N GLU A 239 -12.85 -14.54 1.59
CA GLU A 239 -12.66 -14.53 3.04
C GLU A 239 -11.16 -14.40 3.39
N PRO A 240 -10.80 -13.64 4.44
CA PRO A 240 -9.41 -13.44 4.85
C PRO A 240 -8.69 -14.77 5.17
N VAL A 241 -7.53 -14.98 4.53
CA VAL A 241 -6.85 -16.29 4.46
C VAL A 241 -6.14 -16.69 5.75
N PHE A 242 -5.69 -15.71 6.55
CA PHE A 242 -4.92 -15.92 7.79
C PHE A 242 -5.60 -15.36 9.04
N LEU A 243 -6.87 -14.97 8.93
CA LEU A 243 -7.62 -14.46 10.06
C LEU A 243 -8.12 -15.63 10.90
N GLU A 244 -7.62 -15.75 12.13
CA GLU A 244 -8.04 -16.79 13.07
C GLU A 244 -9.16 -16.26 13.97
N GLY A 245 -10.32 -16.92 13.92
CA GLY A 245 -11.45 -16.65 14.82
C GLY A 245 -12.12 -15.29 14.62
N THR A 246 -13.01 -14.94 15.55
CA THR A 246 -13.66 -13.63 15.58
C THR A 246 -12.79 -12.65 16.37
N PRO A 247 -12.42 -11.49 15.80
CA PRO A 247 -11.60 -10.53 16.52
C PRO A 247 -12.38 -9.90 17.68
N SER A 248 -11.66 -9.54 18.76
CA SER A 248 -12.22 -8.69 19.82
C SER A 248 -12.54 -7.31 19.25
N TYR A 249 -13.68 -6.73 19.63
CA TYR A 249 -14.04 -5.35 19.24
C TYR A 249 -13.72 -4.32 20.32
N GLU A 250 -12.97 -4.69 21.36
CA GLU A 250 -12.39 -3.73 22.30
C GLU A 250 -11.36 -2.85 21.58
N SER A 251 -11.11 -1.64 22.11
CA SER A 251 -10.16 -0.72 21.49
C SER A 251 -8.75 -1.27 21.62
N ALA A 252 -7.99 -1.26 20.52
CA ALA A 252 -6.62 -1.78 20.46
C ALA A 252 -5.70 -1.11 21.49
N PHE A 253 -5.92 0.18 21.75
CA PHE A 253 -5.21 0.94 22.76
C PHE A 253 -5.48 0.49 24.20
N ASP A 254 -6.56 -0.26 24.44
CA ASP A 254 -6.91 -0.74 25.78
C ASP A 254 -6.39 -2.14 26.06
N HIS A 255 -6.28 -3.02 25.05
CA HIS A 255 -5.94 -4.43 25.24
C HIS A 255 -4.57 -4.85 24.71
N LEU A 256 -3.92 -4.07 23.83
CA LEU A 256 -2.55 -4.35 23.40
C LEU A 256 -1.54 -3.61 24.29
N PRO A 257 -0.66 -4.31 25.02
CA PRO A 257 0.30 -3.70 25.94
C PRO A 257 1.19 -2.64 25.30
N GLU A 258 1.61 -2.87 24.05
CA GLU A 258 2.49 -1.98 23.29
C GLU A 258 1.82 -0.65 22.94
N LEU A 259 0.48 -0.62 22.89
CA LEU A 259 -0.31 0.55 22.55
C LEU A 259 -0.80 1.33 23.76
N HIS A 260 -0.79 0.73 24.96
CA HIS A 260 -1.34 1.37 26.16
C HIS A 260 -0.68 2.71 26.47
N GLN A 261 0.65 2.78 26.31
CA GLN A 261 1.44 4.00 26.53
C GLN A 261 1.32 5.01 25.38
N LEU A 262 0.83 4.56 24.22
CA LEU A 262 0.63 5.36 23.02
C LEU A 262 -0.82 5.82 22.88
N LYS A 263 -1.66 5.57 23.88
CA LYS A 263 -3.07 5.91 23.82
C LYS A 263 -3.24 7.43 23.70
N PRO A 264 -3.83 7.92 22.59
CA PRO A 264 -4.05 9.35 22.41
C PRO A 264 -4.98 9.91 23.49
N LEU A 265 -4.73 11.16 23.88
CA LEU A 265 -5.68 11.91 24.69
C LEU A 265 -7.02 12.04 23.95
N ASP A 266 -8.10 12.13 24.72
CA ASP A 266 -9.43 12.26 24.11
C ASP A 266 -9.57 13.63 23.43
N VAL A 267 -9.45 13.64 22.10
CA VAL A 267 -9.50 14.87 21.31
C VAL A 267 -10.95 15.28 21.08
N THR A 268 -11.32 16.46 21.58
CA THR A 268 -12.68 17.01 21.51
C THR A 268 -13.15 17.29 20.08
N CYS A 269 -12.24 17.50 19.13
CA CYS A 269 -12.57 17.76 17.72
C CYS A 269 -13.26 16.56 17.04
N PHE A 270 -13.05 15.33 17.55
CA PHE A 270 -13.71 14.13 17.05
C PHE A 270 -15.11 13.89 17.64
N SER A 271 -15.58 14.73 18.56
CA SER A 271 -16.82 14.50 19.32
C SER A 271 -18.05 14.30 18.42
N ARG A 272 -18.18 15.09 17.35
CA ARG A 272 -19.31 15.03 16.42
C ARG A 272 -19.34 13.73 15.63
N SER A 273 -18.24 13.38 14.97
CA SER A 273 -18.12 12.13 14.21
C SER A 273 -18.29 10.92 15.12
N ARG A 274 -17.69 10.94 16.32
CA ARG A 274 -17.87 9.89 17.34
C ARG A 274 -19.31 9.74 17.81
N ALA A 275 -20.05 10.84 17.98
CA ALA A 275 -21.45 10.79 18.36
C ALA A 275 -22.30 10.10 17.29
N LEU A 276 -22.09 10.45 16.01
CA LEU A 276 -22.76 9.82 14.89
C LEU A 276 -22.43 8.32 14.79
N VAL A 277 -21.16 7.93 14.77
CA VAL A 277 -20.79 6.51 14.60
C VAL A 277 -21.28 5.65 15.76
N ARG A 278 -21.36 6.22 16.98
CA ARG A 278 -21.88 5.52 18.15
C ARG A 278 -23.36 5.13 18.02
N THR A 279 -24.17 5.90 17.29
CA THR A 279 -25.58 5.53 17.06
C THR A 279 -25.75 4.45 16.01
N LEU A 280 -24.73 4.21 15.17
CA LEU A 280 -24.79 3.22 14.09
C LEU A 280 -24.49 1.80 14.59
N ASP A 281 -23.31 1.58 15.17
CA ASP A 281 -22.90 0.28 15.71
C ASP A 281 -21.73 0.45 16.70
N ARG A 282 -21.82 -0.19 17.87
CA ARG A 282 -20.80 -0.09 18.93
C ARG A 282 -19.44 -0.66 18.52
N ARG A 283 -19.42 -1.72 17.72
CA ARG A 283 -18.20 -2.36 17.22
C ARG A 283 -17.53 -1.47 16.19
N LEU A 284 -18.29 -0.92 15.25
CA LEU A 284 -17.79 0.05 14.27
C LEU A 284 -17.22 1.30 14.98
N TYR A 285 -17.93 1.80 16.00
CA TYR A 285 -17.47 2.93 16.80
C TYR A 285 -16.08 2.71 17.42
N ASN A 286 -15.83 1.53 18.00
CA ASN A 286 -14.52 1.22 18.60
C ASN A 286 -13.42 1.17 17.55
N VAL A 287 -13.68 0.55 16.39
CA VAL A 287 -12.72 0.49 15.29
C VAL A 287 -12.46 1.89 14.71
N PHE A 288 -13.50 2.69 14.50
CA PHE A 288 -13.41 4.07 14.02
C PHE A 288 -12.56 4.93 14.98
N LYS A 289 -12.76 4.79 16.30
CA LYS A 289 -11.97 5.47 17.31
C LYS A 289 -10.49 5.06 17.26
N ASP A 290 -10.21 3.78 17.04
CA ASP A 290 -8.83 3.30 16.90
C ASP A 290 -8.14 3.87 15.66
N VAL A 291 -8.85 4.01 14.54
CA VAL A 291 -8.31 4.66 13.33
C VAL A 291 -8.07 6.16 13.57
N GLN A 292 -8.97 6.86 14.27
CA GLN A 292 -8.70 8.24 14.69
C GLN A 292 -7.44 8.34 15.55
N GLY A 293 -7.25 7.38 16.47
CA GLY A 293 -6.06 7.31 17.31
C GLY A 293 -4.79 7.06 16.48
N LEU A 294 -4.85 6.17 15.49
CA LEU A 294 -3.77 5.97 14.52
C LEU A 294 -3.44 7.27 13.78
N SER A 295 -4.43 7.94 13.20
CA SER A 295 -4.20 9.20 12.47
C SER A 295 -3.55 10.27 13.35
N HIS A 296 -3.98 10.37 14.61
CA HIS A 296 -3.38 11.29 15.58
C HIS A 296 -1.92 10.94 15.85
N LEU A 297 -1.61 9.68 16.16
CA LEU A 297 -0.25 9.22 16.40
C LEU A 297 0.69 9.48 15.22
N LEU A 298 0.21 9.26 13.99
CA LEU A 298 1.02 9.52 12.79
C LEU A 298 1.31 11.01 12.62
N ASN A 299 0.33 11.89 12.88
CA ASN A 299 0.55 13.33 12.84
C ASN A 299 1.48 13.81 13.96
N GLU A 300 1.33 13.31 15.19
CA GLU A 300 2.23 13.66 16.31
C GLU A 300 3.67 13.19 16.04
N SER A 301 3.82 11.97 15.50
CA SER A 301 5.13 11.44 15.10
C SER A 301 5.76 12.30 13.99
N TYR A 302 4.96 12.78 13.03
CA TYR A 302 5.40 13.69 11.99
C TYR A 302 5.89 15.01 12.57
N SER A 303 5.06 15.68 13.38
CA SER A 303 5.34 17.02 13.91
C SER A 303 6.46 17.03 14.94
N SER A 304 6.57 16.01 15.78
CA SER A 304 7.57 15.94 16.85
C SER A 304 8.87 15.25 16.42
N GLY A 305 8.87 14.52 15.31
CA GLY A 305 9.97 13.66 14.87
C GLY A 305 10.12 12.36 15.67
N HIS A 306 9.38 12.17 16.78
CA HIS A 306 9.45 10.95 17.58
C HIS A 306 8.82 9.78 16.84
N LYS A 307 9.59 8.71 16.67
CA LYS A 307 9.15 7.52 15.92
C LYS A 307 8.41 6.54 16.83
N ILE A 308 7.33 5.97 16.30
CA ILE A 308 6.48 4.97 16.96
C ILE A 308 7.16 3.60 16.87
N PRO A 309 7.14 2.75 17.90
CA PRO A 309 7.63 1.38 17.78
C PRO A 309 6.93 0.61 16.63
N GLU A 310 7.72 0.01 15.73
CA GLU A 310 7.20 -0.70 14.53
C GLU A 310 6.15 -1.75 14.88
N MET A 311 6.41 -2.59 15.88
CA MET A 311 5.47 -3.65 16.28
C MET A 311 4.15 -3.12 16.86
N ALA A 312 4.17 -2.00 17.57
CA ALA A 312 2.95 -1.38 18.09
C ALA A 312 2.04 -0.94 16.94
N LEU A 313 2.66 -0.32 15.92
CA LEU A 313 1.97 0.17 14.73
C LEU A 313 1.41 -0.96 13.86
N GLU A 314 2.21 -2.02 13.68
CA GLU A 314 1.79 -3.21 12.94
C GLU A 314 0.67 -3.99 13.65
N GLY A 315 0.73 -4.07 14.98
CA GLY A 315 -0.32 -4.66 15.81
C GLY A 315 -1.64 -3.89 15.71
N LEU A 316 -1.58 -2.55 15.81
CA LEU A 316 -2.76 -1.69 15.65
C LEU A 316 -3.42 -1.86 14.28
N LEU A 317 -2.63 -1.80 13.22
CA LEU A 317 -3.13 -1.95 11.85
C LEU A 317 -3.76 -3.32 11.61
N THR A 318 -3.06 -4.39 11.99
CA THR A 318 -3.55 -5.76 11.82
C THR A 318 -4.88 -5.95 12.57
N SER A 319 -4.97 -5.43 13.80
CA SER A 319 -6.20 -5.48 14.62
C SER A 319 -7.35 -4.68 13.98
N VAL A 320 -7.10 -3.45 13.53
CA VAL A 320 -8.12 -2.62 12.87
C VAL A 320 -8.63 -3.29 11.59
N GLN A 321 -7.73 -3.72 10.70
CA GLN A 321 -8.11 -4.34 9.43
C GLN A 321 -8.89 -5.65 9.65
N ALA A 322 -8.42 -6.52 10.56
CA ALA A 322 -9.12 -7.75 10.91
C ALA A 322 -10.57 -7.49 11.36
N ARG A 323 -10.78 -6.48 12.21
CA ARG A 323 -12.12 -6.09 12.70
C ARG A 323 -13.00 -5.51 11.59
N LEU A 324 -12.45 -4.68 10.70
CA LEU A 324 -13.19 -4.11 9.57
C LEU A 324 -13.62 -5.18 8.55
N HIS A 325 -12.77 -6.16 8.28
CA HIS A 325 -13.09 -7.27 7.39
C HIS A 325 -14.10 -8.25 8.02
N SER A 326 -14.09 -8.39 9.35
CA SER A 326 -15.07 -9.21 10.07
C SER A 326 -16.43 -8.55 10.24
N LEU A 327 -16.50 -7.21 10.16
CA LEU A 327 -17.77 -6.49 10.18
C LEU A 327 -18.50 -6.66 8.85
N LYS A 328 -19.77 -7.05 8.94
CA LYS A 328 -20.68 -7.15 7.79
C LYS A 328 -21.95 -6.36 8.14
N PHE A 329 -22.32 -5.46 7.24
CA PHE A 329 -23.55 -4.67 7.32
C PHE A 329 -24.34 -4.84 6.02
N ASP A 330 -25.66 -4.64 6.07
CA ASP A 330 -26.51 -4.76 4.89
C ASP A 330 -26.17 -3.68 3.86
N ASN A 331 -26.01 -4.09 2.60
CA ASN A 331 -25.63 -3.22 1.48
C ASN A 331 -26.86 -2.66 0.74
N ASN A 332 -27.92 -2.31 1.47
CA ASN A 332 -29.18 -1.83 0.88
C ASN A 332 -29.11 -0.35 0.43
N GLY A 333 -27.90 0.22 0.24
CA GLY A 333 -27.68 1.59 -0.24
C GLY A 333 -27.74 2.69 0.84
N GLU A 334 -28.63 2.57 1.82
CA GLU A 334 -28.83 3.60 2.86
C GLU A 334 -28.00 3.38 4.14
N ASN A 335 -27.01 2.49 4.09
CA ASN A 335 -26.31 2.07 5.30
C ASN A 335 -25.03 2.87 5.53
N MET A 336 -25.14 3.93 6.34
CA MET A 336 -24.01 4.75 6.78
C MET A 336 -22.91 3.91 7.47
N ALA A 337 -23.28 2.83 8.18
CA ALA A 337 -22.30 1.96 8.83
C ALA A 337 -21.44 1.22 7.81
N GLU A 338 -22.05 0.73 6.72
CA GLU A 338 -21.32 0.06 5.63
C GLU A 338 -20.46 1.04 4.84
N LEU A 339 -21.00 2.23 4.54
CA LEU A 339 -20.24 3.31 3.90
C LEU A 339 -18.97 3.63 4.70
N LEU A 340 -19.10 3.84 6.02
CA LEU A 340 -17.97 4.13 6.89
C LEU A 340 -17.02 2.94 7.00
N ARG A 341 -17.52 1.71 7.11
CA ARG A 341 -16.68 0.50 7.15
C ARG A 341 -15.78 0.41 5.91
N LEU A 342 -16.36 0.53 4.71
CA LEU A 342 -15.63 0.51 3.45
C LEU A 342 -14.68 1.70 3.31
N SER A 343 -15.10 2.88 3.76
CA SER A 343 -14.27 4.09 3.77
C SER A 343 -13.06 3.96 4.69
N LEU A 344 -13.20 3.30 5.84
CA LEU A 344 -12.08 3.00 6.73
C LEU A 344 -11.10 2.01 6.10
N ILE A 345 -11.59 0.98 5.39
CA ILE A 345 -10.72 0.05 4.65
C ILE A 345 -9.95 0.81 3.56
N ALA A 346 -10.64 1.63 2.77
CA ALA A 346 -10.05 2.49 1.73
C ALA A 346 -9.03 3.49 2.32
N TYR A 347 -9.34 4.08 3.47
CA TYR A 347 -8.42 4.97 4.19
C TYR A 347 -7.15 4.24 4.62
N LEU A 348 -7.24 2.99 5.05
CA LEU A 348 -6.06 2.24 5.48
C LEU A 348 -5.15 1.85 4.31
N THR A 349 -5.66 1.78 3.08
CA THR A 349 -4.80 1.48 1.91
C THR A 349 -3.82 2.62 1.61
N THR A 350 -4.17 3.88 1.90
CA THR A 350 -3.28 5.03 1.67
C THR A 350 -2.11 5.09 2.65
N VAL A 351 -2.32 4.61 3.87
CA VAL A 351 -1.33 4.67 4.94
C VAL A 351 -0.35 3.51 4.83
N PHE A 352 -0.82 2.35 4.36
CA PHE A 352 -0.16 1.08 4.65
C PHE A 352 0.61 0.46 3.49
N TRP A 353 -0.05 0.23 2.36
CA TRP A 353 0.54 -0.41 1.19
C TRP A 353 0.16 0.42 -0.03
N SER A 354 1.12 1.22 -0.45
CA SER A 354 1.00 2.18 -1.54
C SER A 354 2.25 2.06 -2.38
N LEU A 355 2.14 1.91 -3.69
CA LEU A 355 3.27 2.11 -4.59
C LEU A 355 3.00 3.43 -5.33
N PRO A 356 3.52 4.58 -4.86
CA PRO A 356 3.41 5.84 -5.59
C PRO A 356 3.78 5.67 -7.07
N GLY A 357 2.84 5.98 -7.96
CA GLY A 357 2.97 5.76 -9.41
C GLY A 357 2.36 4.44 -9.92
N LEU A 358 2.30 3.40 -9.09
CA LEU A 358 1.68 2.11 -9.38
C LEU A 358 0.47 1.91 -8.47
N LYS A 359 -0.73 2.19 -8.98
CA LYS A 359 -1.92 2.05 -8.15
C LYS A 359 -2.26 0.57 -8.03
N PHE A 360 -2.25 0.07 -6.80
CA PHE A 360 -2.82 -1.22 -6.48
C PHE A 360 -4.31 -1.15 -6.80
N ASP A 361 -4.78 -1.94 -7.76
CA ASP A 361 -6.20 -2.00 -8.06
C ASP A 361 -6.89 -2.82 -6.96
N TYR A 362 -7.82 -2.18 -6.25
CA TYR A 362 -8.70 -2.85 -5.28
C TYR A 362 -10.09 -3.02 -5.91
N PRO A 363 -10.26 -3.86 -6.95
CA PRO A 363 -11.47 -3.84 -7.79
C PRO A 363 -12.72 -4.21 -6.99
N HIS A 364 -12.64 -5.19 -6.10
CA HIS A 364 -13.77 -5.56 -5.25
C HIS A 364 -14.17 -4.43 -4.29
N LEU A 365 -13.20 -3.90 -3.52
CA LEU A 365 -13.44 -2.78 -2.61
C LEU A 365 -13.99 -1.55 -3.35
N ALA A 366 -13.42 -1.20 -4.51
CA ALA A 366 -13.88 -0.09 -5.34
C ALA A 366 -15.31 -0.30 -5.85
N ALA A 367 -15.66 -1.51 -6.28
CA ALA A 367 -17.02 -1.84 -6.71
C ALA A 367 -18.03 -1.71 -5.57
N GLN A 368 -17.72 -2.27 -4.38
CA GLN A 368 -18.58 -2.16 -3.20
C GLN A 368 -18.73 -0.71 -2.74
N PHE A 369 -17.62 0.02 -2.69
CA PHE A 369 -17.60 1.42 -2.30
C PHE A 369 -18.48 2.26 -3.26
N ARG A 370 -18.32 2.06 -4.57
CA ARG A 370 -19.13 2.75 -5.58
C ARG A 370 -20.62 2.45 -5.43
N GLN A 371 -20.98 1.18 -5.23
CA GLN A 371 -22.37 0.78 -5.03
C GLN A 371 -23.00 1.48 -3.83
N VAL A 372 -22.30 1.50 -2.68
CA VAL A 372 -22.80 2.15 -1.47
C VAL A 372 -22.91 3.67 -1.66
N CYS A 373 -21.90 4.33 -2.24
CA CYS A 373 -21.94 5.77 -2.46
C CYS A 373 -23.08 6.20 -3.41
N LEU A 374 -23.39 5.41 -4.43
CA LEU A 374 -24.49 5.71 -5.36
C LEU A 374 -25.87 5.51 -4.74
N GLY A 375 -25.99 4.63 -3.73
CA GLY A 375 -27.23 4.38 -3.00
C GLY A 375 -27.43 5.30 -1.79
N PHE A 376 -26.39 6.00 -1.34
CA PHE A 376 -26.42 6.78 -0.11
C PHE A 376 -26.84 8.23 -0.35
N SER A 377 -27.69 8.76 0.53
CA SER A 377 -28.04 10.17 0.58
C SER A 377 -28.05 10.63 2.04
N PRO A 378 -27.27 11.67 2.41
CA PRO A 378 -27.22 12.14 3.79
C PRO A 378 -28.56 12.79 4.19
N THR A 379 -29.14 12.33 5.30
CA THR A 379 -30.42 12.83 5.81
C THR A 379 -30.33 13.35 7.25
N ALA A 380 -29.40 12.82 8.04
CA ALA A 380 -29.18 13.21 9.43
C ALA A 380 -28.01 14.21 9.60
N ALA A 381 -28.03 14.92 10.72
CA ALA A 381 -26.98 15.88 11.05
C ALA A 381 -25.61 15.19 11.18
N GLY A 382 -24.61 15.71 10.45
CA GLY A 382 -23.24 15.18 10.44
C GLY A 382 -22.97 14.07 9.41
N GLU A 383 -24.00 13.49 8.79
CA GLU A 383 -23.82 12.51 7.71
C GLU A 383 -23.18 13.14 6.48
N GLY A 384 -23.55 14.37 6.13
CA GLY A 384 -22.97 15.09 4.99
C GLY A 384 -21.46 15.28 5.09
N GLU A 385 -20.95 15.65 6.28
CA GLU A 385 -19.51 15.78 6.54
C GLU A 385 -18.79 14.43 6.39
N CYS A 386 -19.35 13.38 6.99
CA CYS A 386 -18.78 12.04 6.93
C CYS A 386 -18.84 11.42 5.52
N PHE A 387 -19.89 11.70 4.76
CA PHE A 387 -20.03 11.26 3.38
C PHE A 387 -19.05 11.99 2.45
N ALA A 388 -18.90 13.31 2.63
CA ALA A 388 -17.91 14.08 1.88
C ALA A 388 -16.48 13.60 2.18
N TRP A 389 -16.19 13.27 3.45
CA TRP A 389 -14.93 12.63 3.83
C TRP A 389 -14.73 11.26 3.17
N ALA A 390 -15.76 10.40 3.18
CA ALA A 390 -15.73 9.10 2.52
C ALA A 390 -15.41 9.23 1.03
N LEU A 391 -16.14 10.09 0.31
CA LEU A 391 -15.91 10.35 -1.11
C LEU A 391 -14.48 10.87 -1.35
N THR A 392 -13.99 11.79 -0.51
CA THR A 392 -12.61 12.28 -0.59
C THR A 392 -11.60 11.15 -0.44
N VAL A 393 -11.79 10.26 0.54
CA VAL A 393 -10.94 9.07 0.72
C VAL A 393 -10.99 8.19 -0.52
N GLY A 394 -12.18 7.89 -1.06
CA GLY A 394 -12.32 7.11 -2.30
C GLY A 394 -11.59 7.76 -3.49
N ALA A 395 -11.66 9.08 -3.62
CA ALA A 395 -11.01 9.84 -4.67
C ALA A 395 -9.46 9.78 -4.64
N ILE A 396 -8.86 9.67 -3.44
CA ILE A 396 -7.40 9.61 -3.28
C ILE A 396 -6.86 8.17 -3.20
N SER A 397 -7.72 7.19 -2.89
CA SER A 397 -7.30 5.80 -2.61
C SER A 397 -7.77 4.76 -3.63
N LEU A 398 -8.99 4.88 -4.19
CA LEU A 398 -9.62 3.83 -4.99
C LEU A 398 -9.85 4.19 -6.46
N PHE A 399 -10.15 5.45 -6.77
CA PHE A 399 -10.58 5.85 -8.13
C PHE A 399 -9.59 6.79 -8.82
N ASN A 400 -9.33 6.52 -10.10
CA ASN A 400 -8.33 7.24 -10.90
C ASN A 400 -8.90 7.76 -12.21
N GLY A 401 -8.34 8.86 -12.71
CA GLY A 401 -8.67 9.41 -14.02
C GLY A 401 -10.18 9.55 -14.21
N ARG A 402 -10.69 8.96 -15.31
CA ARG A 402 -12.11 9.01 -15.69
C ARG A 402 -13.03 8.19 -14.77
N ASP A 403 -12.51 7.20 -14.04
CA ASP A 403 -13.30 6.40 -13.10
C ASP A 403 -13.64 7.17 -11.81
N ARG A 404 -13.11 8.39 -11.67
CA ARG A 404 -13.38 9.29 -10.56
C ARG A 404 -14.50 10.30 -10.85
N ASP A 405 -14.90 10.49 -12.12
CA ASP A 405 -15.83 11.56 -12.51
C ASP A 405 -17.19 11.46 -11.81
N TRP A 406 -17.76 10.25 -11.73
CA TRP A 406 -19.03 10.02 -11.04
C TRP A 406 -18.96 10.37 -9.55
N LEU A 407 -17.82 10.10 -8.92
CA LEU A 407 -17.61 10.38 -7.49
C LEU A 407 -17.52 11.88 -7.28
N LEU A 408 -16.78 12.59 -8.13
CA LEU A 408 -16.62 14.03 -8.03
C LEU A 408 -17.91 14.80 -8.27
N GLN A 409 -18.79 14.28 -9.14
CA GLN A 409 -20.14 14.84 -9.34
C GLN A 409 -20.98 14.82 -8.06
N ILE A 410 -20.81 13.78 -7.23
CA ILE A 410 -21.50 13.67 -5.92
C ILE A 410 -20.79 14.51 -4.86
N LEU A 411 -19.45 14.52 -4.85
CA LEU A 411 -18.66 15.27 -3.87
C LEU A 411 -18.88 16.77 -4.01
N HIS A 412 -18.89 17.30 -5.24
CA HIS A 412 -18.93 18.74 -5.52
C HIS A 412 -19.97 19.54 -4.73
N PRO A 413 -21.28 19.19 -4.72
CA PRO A 413 -22.27 19.93 -3.92
C PRO A 413 -21.97 19.87 -2.41
N LEU A 414 -21.44 18.74 -1.93
CA LEU A 414 -21.14 18.55 -0.50
C LEU A 414 -19.95 19.39 -0.02
N ILE A 415 -19.05 19.83 -0.92
CA ILE A 415 -17.88 20.63 -0.54
C ILE A 415 -18.33 21.93 0.11
N ARG A 416 -19.19 22.69 -0.59
CA ARG A 416 -19.66 23.99 -0.10
C ARG A 416 -20.58 23.83 1.10
N ASP A 417 -21.41 22.80 1.10
CA ASP A 417 -22.45 22.61 2.12
C ASP A 417 -21.89 22.06 3.45
N HIS A 418 -20.76 21.33 3.41
CA HIS A 418 -20.26 20.59 4.58
C HIS A 418 -18.77 20.76 4.87
N LEU A 419 -17.91 21.01 3.87
CA LEU A 419 -16.47 21.01 4.08
C LEU A 419 -15.87 22.40 4.26
N GLY A 420 -16.27 23.36 3.41
CA GLY A 420 -15.76 24.72 3.42
C GLY A 420 -15.56 25.30 2.03
N THR A 421 -15.05 26.53 1.98
CA THR A 421 -14.81 27.31 0.75
C THR A 421 -13.33 27.48 0.42
N THR A 422 -12.45 27.21 1.37
CA THR A 422 -10.99 27.25 1.18
C THR A 422 -10.37 25.90 1.49
N TRP A 423 -9.16 25.62 0.95
CA TRP A 423 -8.46 24.37 1.24
C TRP A 423 -8.18 24.21 2.74
N ALA A 424 -7.85 25.30 3.44
CA ALA A 424 -7.62 25.28 4.88
C ALA A 424 -8.88 24.86 5.67
N GLU A 425 -10.05 25.37 5.29
CA GLU A 425 -11.33 24.97 5.88
C GLU A 425 -11.64 23.50 5.59
N VAL A 426 -11.51 23.08 4.33
CA VAL A 426 -11.74 21.69 3.91
C VAL A 426 -10.82 20.73 4.68
N ARG A 427 -9.51 21.00 4.71
CA ARG A 427 -8.51 20.21 5.43
C ARG A 427 -8.84 20.11 6.91
N LYS A 428 -9.26 21.21 7.54
CA LYS A 428 -9.68 21.23 8.94
C LYS A 428 -10.91 20.34 9.18
N THR A 429 -11.93 20.44 8.32
CA THR A 429 -13.15 19.64 8.45
C THR A 429 -12.88 18.15 8.25
N LEU A 430 -12.09 17.77 7.23
CA LEU A 430 -11.65 16.39 7.04
C LEU A 430 -10.86 15.88 8.26
N GLY A 431 -10.02 16.75 8.85
CA GLY A 431 -9.27 16.48 10.07
C GLY A 431 -10.15 16.24 11.32
N HIS A 432 -11.34 16.83 11.41
CA HIS A 432 -12.31 16.55 12.49
C HIS A 432 -12.98 15.17 12.38
N ILE A 433 -12.81 14.48 11.25
CA ILE A 433 -13.24 13.09 11.08
C ILE A 433 -12.02 12.20 11.33
N MET A 434 -11.04 12.23 10.42
CA MET A 434 -9.68 11.70 10.59
C MET A 434 -8.85 12.02 9.35
N TRP A 435 -7.59 12.42 9.55
CA TRP A 435 -6.71 12.81 8.46
C TRP A 435 -5.25 12.68 8.86
N VAL A 436 -4.37 12.31 7.92
CA VAL A 436 -2.91 12.35 8.10
C VAL A 436 -2.38 13.31 7.04
N GLY A 437 -2.03 14.52 7.45
CA GLY A 437 -1.72 15.60 6.51
C GLY A 437 -0.56 15.23 5.59
N SER A 438 0.51 14.68 6.16
CA SER A 438 1.73 14.28 5.44
C SER A 438 1.55 13.10 4.45
N ILE A 439 0.39 12.45 4.42
CA ILE A 439 0.07 11.39 3.45
C ILE A 439 -0.99 11.88 2.45
N HIS A 440 -1.99 12.62 2.91
CA HIS A 440 -3.18 12.87 2.10
C HIS A 440 -3.27 14.28 1.51
N ASP A 441 -2.56 15.28 2.05
CA ASP A 441 -2.75 16.68 1.64
C ASP A 441 -2.45 16.90 0.16
N ASP A 442 -1.37 16.33 -0.37
CA ASP A 442 -0.97 16.53 -1.77
C ASP A 442 -2.01 15.95 -2.74
N LEU A 443 -2.46 14.72 -2.48
CA LEU A 443 -3.47 14.05 -3.32
C LEU A 443 -4.85 14.71 -3.22
N ALA A 444 -5.24 15.12 -2.02
CA ALA A 444 -6.54 15.74 -1.80
C ALA A 444 -6.57 17.18 -2.33
N SER A 445 -5.55 17.99 -2.07
CA SER A 445 -5.50 19.36 -2.59
C SER A 445 -5.62 19.39 -4.11
N GLU A 446 -5.07 18.40 -4.82
CA GLU A 446 -5.29 18.22 -6.25
C GLU A 446 -6.76 17.99 -6.63
N VAL A 447 -7.48 17.15 -5.88
CA VAL A 447 -8.92 16.93 -6.06
C VAL A 447 -9.68 18.25 -5.89
N PHE A 448 -9.35 19.01 -4.84
CA PHE A 448 -10.08 20.23 -4.48
C PHE A 448 -9.69 21.47 -5.30
N ARG A 449 -8.52 21.48 -5.95
CA ARG A 449 -7.99 22.63 -6.73
C ARG A 449 -8.96 23.16 -7.78
N THR A 450 -9.76 22.26 -8.37
CA THR A 450 -10.72 22.61 -9.43
C THR A 450 -12.06 23.11 -8.89
N TYR A 451 -12.33 22.91 -7.59
CA TYR A 451 -13.60 23.23 -6.94
C TYR A 451 -13.50 24.43 -5.99
N LEU A 452 -12.33 24.62 -5.39
CA LEU A 452 -12.01 25.76 -4.55
C LEU A 452 -11.29 26.76 -5.45
N GLY A 453 -11.88 27.94 -5.68
CA GLY A 453 -11.27 28.97 -6.52
C GLY A 453 -9.84 29.28 -6.06
N ASP A 454 -8.96 29.59 -7.01
CA ASP A 454 -7.54 29.83 -6.78
C ASP A 454 -7.36 31.06 -5.86
N THR A 455 -7.29 30.84 -4.54
CA THR A 455 -6.84 31.88 -3.61
C THR A 455 -5.33 31.81 -3.55
N GLY A 456 -4.69 32.39 -4.56
CA GLY A 456 -3.30 32.74 -4.47
C GLY A 456 -3.08 33.66 -3.27
N THR A 457 -2.41 33.14 -2.25
CA THR A 457 -1.56 33.90 -1.35
C THR A 457 -0.42 32.97 -0.96
N GLU A 458 0.72 33.18 -1.63
CA GLU A 458 2.02 32.85 -1.09
C GLU A 458 2.11 33.50 0.30
N ASP A 459 2.16 32.68 1.36
CA ASP A 459 2.72 33.13 2.63
C ASP A 459 4.21 33.34 2.40
N VAL A 460 4.57 34.55 1.96
CA VAL A 460 5.91 35.08 2.10
C VAL A 460 6.19 35.17 3.59
N VAL A 461 6.89 34.17 4.11
CA VAL A 461 7.55 34.26 5.40
C VAL A 461 8.57 35.38 5.29
N ALA A 462 8.19 36.56 5.77
CA ALA A 462 9.13 37.63 6.04
C ALA A 462 10.06 37.16 7.15
N VAL A 463 11.32 36.96 6.78
CA VAL A 463 12.44 36.84 7.71
C VAL A 463 12.75 38.23 8.24
N GLU A 464 12.60 38.43 9.55
CA GLU A 464 13.53 39.23 10.34
C GLU A 464 14.20 38.33 11.38
#